data_AF-A0A2E1FMX1-F1
#
_entry.id   AF-A0A2E1FMX1-F1
#
_cell.length_a   1.000
_cell.length_b   1.000
_cell.length_c   1.000
_cell.angle_alpha   90.00
_cell.angle_beta   90.00
_cell.angle_gamma   90.00
#
_symmetry.space_group_name_H-M   'P 1'
#
loop_
_entity.id
_entity.type
_entity.pdbx_description
1 polymer ?
#
loop_
_entity_poly.entity_id
_entity_poly.type
_entity_poly.pdbx_seq_one_letter_code
_entity_poly.pdbx_strand_id
1 'polypeptide(L)' 'MTYTRVQLIDALCHEYDYLCHDDFDPDVDMSPADYRASLDVLSYDQLVADTDTDDGYTLDEFIANHS' A
#
# COMPACT_ATOMS: atom_id res chain seq x y z
N MET A 1 -4.19 15.41 -5.43
CA MET A 1 -5.67 15.30 -5.25
C MET A 1 -5.94 14.69 -3.86
N THR A 2 -7.17 14.60 -3.33
CA THR A 2 -7.42 13.75 -2.13
C THR A 2 -7.95 12.40 -2.59
N TYR A 3 -7.14 11.35 -2.46
CA TYR A 3 -7.54 9.97 -2.83
C TYR A 3 -8.50 9.38 -1.81
N THR A 4 -9.32 8.42 -2.21
CA THR A 4 -10.19 7.67 -1.29
C THR A 4 -9.39 6.62 -0.52
N ARG A 5 -9.89 6.20 0.65
CA ARG A 5 -9.29 5.08 1.40
C ARG A 5 -9.15 3.83 0.54
N VAL A 6 -10.15 3.51 -0.27
CA VAL A 6 -10.13 2.34 -1.15
C VAL A 6 -8.99 2.43 -2.16
N GLN A 7 -8.79 3.61 -2.78
CA GLN A 7 -7.69 3.81 -3.72
C GLN A 7 -6.31 3.66 -3.05
N LEU A 8 -6.15 4.15 -1.82
CA LEU A 8 -4.89 3.99 -1.08
C LEU A 8 -4.63 2.51 -0.77
N ILE A 9 -5.65 1.78 -0.29
CA ILE A 9 -5.54 0.36 0.04
C ILE A 9 -5.23 -0.47 -1.21
N ASP A 10 -5.93 -0.21 -2.32
CA ASP A 10 -5.71 -0.92 -3.58
C ASP A 10 -4.28 -0.70 -4.10
N ALA A 11 -3.76 0.53 -4.02
CA ALA A 11 -2.40 0.86 -4.43
C ALA A 11 -1.33 0.22 -3.52
N LEU A 12 -1.50 0.29 -2.19
CA LEU A 12 -0.61 -0.38 -1.24
C LEU A 12 -0.59 -1.90 -1.43
N CYS A 13 -1.75 -2.52 -1.70
CA CYS A 13 -1.80 -3.95 -2.01
C CYS A 13 -1.07 -4.30 -3.31
N HIS A 14 -1.17 -3.45 -4.33
CA HIS A 14 -0.48 -3.68 -5.61
C HIS A 14 1.04 -3.51 -5.48
N GLU A 15 1.49 -2.51 -4.72
CA GLU A 15 2.90 -2.38 -4.35
C GLU A 15 3.40 -3.62 -3.60
N TYR A 16 2.67 -4.08 -2.59
CA TYR A 16 3.05 -5.25 -1.80
C TYR A 16 3.13 -6.53 -2.64
N ASP A 17 2.17 -6.73 -3.56
CA ASP A 17 2.22 -7.86 -4.50
C ASP A 17 3.48 -7.80 -5.40
N TYR A 18 3.86 -6.60 -5.85
CA TYR A 18 5.10 -6.40 -6.59
C TYR A 18 6.35 -6.65 -5.74
N LEU A 19 6.36 -6.19 -4.48
CA LEU A 19 7.47 -6.40 -3.56
C LEU A 19 7.68 -7.87 -3.24
N CYS A 20 6.61 -8.62 -2.98
CA CYS A 20 6.67 -10.04 -2.64
C CYS A 20 6.77 -10.99 -3.86
N HIS A 21 6.71 -10.49 -5.09
CA HIS A 21 6.54 -11.33 -6.29
C HIS A 21 7.66 -12.37 -6.49
N ASP A 22 8.90 -12.05 -6.13
CA ASP A 22 10.08 -12.89 -6.37
C ASP A 22 10.61 -13.61 -5.12
N ASP A 23 10.28 -13.13 -3.92
CA ASP A 23 10.93 -13.53 -2.66
C ASP A 23 9.96 -13.76 -1.49
N PHE A 24 8.66 -13.92 -1.76
CA PHE A 24 7.65 -14.22 -0.73
C PHE A 24 8.06 -15.38 0.21
N ASP A 25 8.13 -15.09 1.51
CA ASP A 25 8.35 -16.05 2.58
C ASP A 25 7.11 -16.13 3.50
N PRO A 26 6.35 -17.25 3.48
CA PRO A 26 5.15 -17.39 4.30
C PRO A 26 5.37 -17.36 5.82
N ASP A 27 6.62 -17.50 6.29
CA ASP A 27 6.96 -17.39 7.72
C ASP A 27 7.25 -15.93 8.15
N VAL A 28 7.47 -15.02 7.19
CA VAL A 28 7.84 -13.61 7.43
C VAL A 28 6.79 -12.65 6.89
N ASP A 29 6.30 -12.91 5.69
CA ASP A 29 5.40 -12.04 4.94
C ASP A 29 3.93 -12.38 5.22
N MET A 30 3.09 -11.34 5.28
CA MET A 30 1.65 -11.53 5.32
C MET A 30 1.15 -12.09 3.99
N SER A 31 0.16 -12.98 4.03
CA SER A 31 -0.56 -13.31 2.81
C SER A 31 -1.22 -12.04 2.22
N PRO A 32 -1.42 -11.94 0.90
CA PRO A 32 -2.06 -10.76 0.30
C PRO A 32 -3.43 -10.41 0.92
N ALA A 33 -4.18 -11.44 1.35
CA ALA A 33 -5.46 -11.24 2.02
C ALA A 33 -5.31 -10.67 3.44
N ASP A 34 -4.32 -11.16 4.20
CA ASP A 34 -4.04 -10.66 5.56
C ASP A 34 -3.46 -9.24 5.51
N TYR A 35 -2.58 -8.96 4.55
CA TYR A 35 -2.06 -7.61 4.33
C TYR A 35 -3.19 -6.62 4.03
N ARG A 36 -4.10 -6.95 3.10
CA ARG A 36 -5.28 -6.10 2.84
C ARG A 36 -6.15 -5.90 4.09
N ALA A 37 -6.41 -6.97 4.84
CA ALA A 37 -7.20 -6.88 6.07
C ALA A 37 -6.51 -5.99 7.13
N SER A 38 -5.18 -5.97 7.17
CA SER A 38 -4.40 -5.08 8.03
C SER A 38 -4.57 -3.61 7.63
N LEU A 39 -4.67 -3.30 6.33
CA LEU A 39 -4.91 -1.94 5.83
C LEU A 39 -6.36 -1.47 6.06
N ASP A 40 -7.33 -2.39 5.99
CA ASP A 40 -8.75 -2.06 6.16
C ASP A 40 -9.07 -1.44 7.53
N VAL A 41 -8.28 -1.76 8.56
CA VAL A 41 -8.44 -1.22 9.93
C VAL A 41 -7.71 0.10 10.16
N LEU A 42 -6.87 0.55 9.21
CA LEU A 42 -6.12 1.80 9.32
C LEU A 42 -6.98 3.02 9.01
N SER A 43 -6.69 4.12 9.70
CA SER A 43 -7.26 5.43 9.40
C SER A 43 -6.69 5.99 8.08
N TYR A 44 -7.34 7.02 7.53
CA TYR A 44 -6.86 7.66 6.29
C TYR A 44 -5.42 8.17 6.42
N ASP A 45 -5.11 8.88 7.51
CA ASP A 45 -3.79 9.46 7.73
C ASP A 45 -2.72 8.38 7.89
N GLN A 46 -3.07 7.22 8.47
CA GLN A 46 -2.17 6.08 8.56
C GLN A 46 -1.94 5.43 7.20
N LEU A 47 -2.97 5.30 6.36
CA LEU A 47 -2.81 4.80 4.99
C LEU A 47 -1.92 5.72 4.16
N VAL A 48 -2.02 7.04 4.33
CA VAL A 48 -1.12 8.00 3.66
C VAL A 48 0.30 7.94 4.23
N ALA A 49 0.46 7.66 5.53
CA ALA A 49 1.79 7.47 6.11
C ALA A 49 2.44 6.18 5.61
N ASP A 50 1.67 5.11 5.44
CA ASP A 50 2.15 3.81 4.95
C ASP A 50 2.60 3.83 3.48
N THR A 51 2.20 4.83 2.69
CA THR A 51 2.75 5.00 1.32
C THR A 51 4.20 5.49 1.31
N ASP A 52 4.77 5.85 2.48
CA ASP A 52 6.13 6.39 2.66
C ASP A 52 6.47 7.55 1.69
N THR A 53 5.45 8.35 1.35
CA THR A 53 5.57 9.47 0.42
C THR A 53 6.00 10.75 1.13
N ASP A 54 6.82 11.55 0.47
CA ASP A 54 7.34 12.81 0.97
C ASP A 54 7.49 13.88 -0.14
N ASP A 55 8.31 14.92 0.09
CA ASP A 55 8.56 15.97 -0.90
C ASP A 55 9.33 15.46 -2.14
N GLY A 56 10.02 14.32 -2.05
CA GLY A 56 10.80 13.71 -3.12
C GLY A 56 10.04 12.65 -3.91
N TYR A 57 9.02 12.04 -3.30
CA TYR A 57 8.09 11.12 -3.96
C TYR A 57 6.68 11.33 -3.44
N THR A 58 5.85 11.98 -4.25
CA THR A 58 4.55 12.46 -3.83
C THR A 58 3.48 11.38 -3.83
N LEU A 59 2.41 11.58 -3.04
CA LEU A 59 1.24 10.70 -3.06
C LEU A 59 0.59 10.56 -4.44
N ASP A 60 0.64 11.62 -5.26
CA ASP A 60 0.13 11.56 -6.63
C ASP A 60 1.00 10.63 -7.51
N GLU A 61 2.32 10.62 -7.32
CA GLU A 61 3.25 9.71 -8.01
C GLU A 61 3.11 8.26 -7.53
N PHE A 62 2.97 8.05 -6.21
CA PHE A 62 2.67 6.74 -5.64
C PHE A 62 1.43 6.12 -6.28
N ILE A 63 0.32 6.86 -6.31
CA ILE A 63 -0.90 6.36 -6.91
C ILE A 63 -0.72 6.13 -8.41
N ALA A 64 -0.03 7.00 -9.14
CA ALA A 64 0.20 6.79 -10.57
C ALA A 64 1.03 5.53 -10.88
N ASN A 65 1.94 5.14 -9.98
CA ASN A 65 2.80 3.97 -10.15
C ASN A 65 2.14 2.66 -9.68
N HIS A 66 1.18 2.75 -8.74
CA HIS A 66 0.61 1.59 -8.07
C HIS A 66 -0.91 1.41 -8.24
N SER A 67 -1.59 2.23 -9.07
CA SER A 67 -3.04 2.11 -9.35
C SER A 67 -3.43 1.05 -10.38
#